data_AF-A0A2G9THZ3-F1
#
_entry.id   AF-A0A2G9THZ3-F1
#
_cell.length_a   1.000
_cell.length_b   1.000
_cell.length_c   1.000
_cell.angle_alpha   90.00
_cell.angle_beta   90.00
_cell.angle_gamma   90.00
#
_symmetry.space_group_name_H-M   'P 1'
#
loop_
_entity.id
_entity.type
_entity.pdbx_description
1 polymer ?
#
loop_
_entity_poly.entity_id
_entity_poly.type
_entity_poly.pdbx_seq_one_letter_code
_entity_poly.pdbx_strand_id
1 'polypeptide(L)'
;MGNRLGAVQRKREKPEHAALKVSMKRVKGLEHVNKMPNIIPRRGCLLRLLKQNRVHDYLLLEMEFIKRQNQFKSLESQKREERKVVQ
;
A
#
# COMPACT_ATOMS: atom_id res chain seq x y z
N MET A 1 19.71 -58.54 -32.51
CA MET A 1 19.83 -57.52 -33.58
C MET A 1 18.65 -56.56 -33.45
N GLY A 2 18.89 -55.30 -33.05
CA GLY A 2 17.83 -54.30 -33.02
C GLY A 2 18.05 -53.19 -32.00
N ASN A 3 19.09 -52.38 -32.19
CA ASN A 3 19.28 -51.12 -31.48
C ASN A 3 18.07 -50.18 -31.74
N ARG A 4 17.56 -49.53 -30.69
CA ARG A 4 16.81 -48.27 -30.84
C ARG A 4 17.52 -47.19 -30.04
N LEU A 5 18.40 -46.48 -30.73
CA LEU A 5 18.95 -45.21 -30.30
C LEU A 5 17.87 -44.13 -30.36
N GLY A 6 17.79 -43.31 -29.31
CA GLY A 6 17.58 -41.87 -29.41
C GLY A 6 16.16 -41.36 -29.69
N ALA A 7 15.51 -40.82 -28.66
CA ALA A 7 14.63 -39.68 -28.83
C ALA A 7 14.95 -38.66 -27.73
N VAL A 8 15.79 -37.66 -28.06
CA VAL A 8 16.00 -36.47 -27.25
C VAL A 8 14.67 -35.72 -27.18
N GLN A 9 14.04 -35.69 -26.01
CA GLN A 9 12.88 -34.84 -25.75
C GLN A 9 13.34 -33.39 -25.89
N ARG A 10 12.93 -32.71 -26.98
CA ARG A 10 13.13 -31.27 -27.12
C ARG A 10 12.39 -30.58 -25.98
N LYS A 11 13.12 -29.90 -25.09
CA LYS A 11 12.52 -29.04 -24.07
C LYS A 11 11.67 -28.00 -24.80
N ARG A 12 10.36 -28.03 -24.58
CA ARG A 12 9.46 -26.97 -25.06
C ARG A 12 9.91 -25.67 -24.38
N GLU A 13 10.42 -24.74 -25.16
CA GLU A 13 10.69 -23.40 -24.66
C GLU A 13 9.36 -22.80 -24.20
N LYS A 14 9.33 -22.35 -22.95
CA LYS A 14 8.16 -21.71 -22.38
C LYS A 14 8.01 -20.36 -23.10
N PRO A 15 6.79 -19.97 -23.51
CA PRO A 15 6.59 -18.65 -24.09
C PRO A 15 7.05 -17.61 -23.06
N GLU A 16 7.94 -16.71 -23.49
CA GLU A 16 8.38 -15.60 -22.65
C GLU A 16 7.14 -14.82 -22.23
N HIS A 17 6.90 -14.75 -20.92
CA HIS A 17 5.78 -14.00 -20.37
C HIS A 17 5.91 -12.55 -20.84
N ALA A 18 4.99 -12.12 -21.71
CA ALA A 18 4.91 -10.73 -22.13
C ALA A 18 5.00 -9.83 -20.91
N ALA A 19 5.88 -8.82 -20.95
CA ALA A 19 6.03 -7.87 -19.85
C ALA A 19 4.65 -7.36 -19.44
N LEU A 20 4.27 -7.60 -18.18
CA LEU A 20 3.06 -7.06 -17.59
C LEU A 20 3.15 -5.54 -17.71
N LYS A 21 2.55 -4.97 -18.77
CA LYS A 21 2.27 -3.54 -18.84
C LYS A 21 1.18 -3.26 -17.81
N VAL A 22 1.55 -3.27 -16.53
CA VAL A 22 0.69 -2.79 -15.45
C VAL A 22 0.61 -1.29 -15.65
N SER A 23 -0.40 -0.86 -16.39
CA SER A 23 -0.78 0.55 -16.39
C SER A 23 -1.15 0.90 -14.96
N MET A 24 -0.30 1.68 -14.30
CA MET A 24 -0.61 2.25 -12.99
C MET A 24 -1.86 3.10 -13.17
N LYS A 25 -3.01 2.57 -12.72
CA LYS A 25 -4.27 3.28 -12.75
C LYS A 25 -4.06 4.57 -11.95
N ARG A 26 -4.39 5.71 -12.55
CA ARG A 26 -4.33 7.02 -11.88
C ARG A 26 -5.10 6.90 -10.57
N VAL A 27 -4.41 7.08 -9.45
CA VAL A 27 -5.01 7.06 -8.12
C VAL A 27 -6.01 8.21 -8.08
N LYS A 28 -7.31 7.89 -7.99
CA LYS A 28 -8.37 8.89 -7.78
C LYS A 28 -8.02 9.66 -6.51
N GLY A 29 -8.23 10.98 -6.52
CA GLY A 29 -7.77 11.92 -5.49
C GLY A 29 -8.28 11.66 -4.05
N LEU A 30 -8.16 12.70 -3.22
CA LEU A 30 -8.40 12.71 -1.76
C LEU A 30 -9.68 11.98 -1.29
N GLU A 31 -10.68 11.83 -2.15
CA GLU A 31 -11.90 11.05 -1.96
C GLU A 31 -11.71 9.59 -1.47
N HIS A 32 -10.56 8.96 -1.73
CA HIS A 32 -10.30 7.60 -1.24
C HIS A 32 -9.70 7.57 0.17
N VAL A 33 -9.15 8.69 0.63
CA VAL A 33 -8.45 8.78 1.92
C VAL A 33 -9.45 8.89 3.06
N ASN A 34 -10.58 9.56 2.85
CA ASN A 34 -11.57 9.81 3.90
C ASN A 34 -12.58 8.67 4.11
N LYS A 35 -12.49 7.57 3.35
CA LYS A 35 -13.46 6.48 3.41
C LYS A 35 -13.03 5.42 4.41
N MET A 36 -13.88 5.18 5.40
CA MET A 36 -13.73 4.04 6.29
C MET A 36 -13.91 2.71 5.55
N PRO A 37 -13.15 1.66 5.92
CA PRO A 37 -13.30 0.37 5.27
C PRO A 37 -14.69 -0.22 5.57
N ASN A 38 -15.26 -0.89 4.57
CA ASN A 38 -16.56 -1.55 4.73
C ASN A 38 -16.46 -2.74 5.67
N ILE A 39 -17.14 -2.67 6.82
CA ILE A 39 -17.17 -3.75 7.81
C ILE A 39 -18.37 -4.64 7.55
N ILE A 40 -18.10 -5.87 7.15
CA ILE A 40 -19.07 -6.96 6.93
C ILE A 40 -18.58 -8.17 7.74
N PRO A 41 -19.45 -8.89 8.48
CA PRO A 41 -20.92 -8.83 8.49
C PRO A 41 -21.53 -7.83 9.51
N ARG A 42 -22.77 -7.37 9.25
CA ARG A 42 -23.48 -6.36 10.05
C ARG A 42 -24.03 -6.88 11.38
N ARG A 43 -24.17 -8.20 11.55
CA ARG A 43 -24.62 -8.82 12.81
C ARG A 43 -23.57 -8.70 13.93
N GLY A 44 -24.00 -8.82 15.18
CA GLY A 44 -23.10 -8.95 16.32
C GLY A 44 -22.28 -10.24 16.19
N CYS A 45 -20.97 -10.12 16.00
CA CYS A 45 -20.05 -11.24 15.90
C CYS A 45 -18.62 -10.82 16.25
N LEU A 46 -17.80 -11.79 16.68
CA LEU A 46 -16.40 -11.56 17.03
C LEU A 46 -15.61 -10.93 15.86
N LEU A 47 -15.88 -11.36 14.62
CA LEU A 47 -15.20 -10.82 13.44
C LEU A 47 -15.48 -9.32 13.23
N ARG A 48 -16.70 -8.87 13.52
CA ARG A 48 -17.05 -7.44 13.43
C ARG A 48 -16.28 -6.64 14.48
N LEU A 49 -16.22 -7.14 15.72
CA LEU A 49 -15.45 -6.51 16.81
C LEU A 49 -13.96 -6.40 16.44
N LEU A 50 -13.34 -7.49 15.97
CA LEU A 50 -11.92 -7.49 15.57
C LEU A 50 -11.65 -6.50 14.43
N LYS A 51 -12.54 -6.41 13.43
CA LYS A 51 -12.42 -5.43 12.36
C LYS A 51 -12.59 -4.00 12.85
N GLN A 52 -13.52 -3.75 13.79
CA GLN A 52 -13.71 -2.43 14.39
C GLN A 52 -12.50 -1.99 15.21
N ASN A 53 -11.92 -2.89 16.02
CA ASN A 53 -10.70 -2.61 16.78
C ASN A 53 -9.54 -2.24 15.84
N ARG A 54 -9.35 -3.01 14.76
CA ARG A 54 -8.32 -2.70 13.77
C ARG A 54 -8.50 -1.33 13.11
N VAL A 55 -9.75 -0.93 12.80
CA VAL A 55 -10.03 0.43 12.28
C VAL A 55 -9.72 1.50 13.32
N HIS A 56 -10.07 1.26 14.58
CA HIS A 56 -9.78 2.17 15.68
C HIS A 56 -8.28 2.40 15.85
N ASP A 57 -7.47 1.32 15.84
CA ASP A 57 -6.03 1.41 16.01
C ASP A 57 -5.37 2.23 14.89
N TYR A 58 -5.80 2.06 13.64
CA TYR A 58 -5.29 2.86 12.53
C TYR A 58 -5.65 4.34 12.67
N LEU A 59 -6.87 4.65 13.08
CA LEU A 59 -7.29 6.05 13.30
C LEU A 59 -6.46 6.71 14.42
N LEU A 60 -6.18 5.99 15.51
CA LEU A 60 -5.30 6.50 16.57
C LEU A 60 -3.89 6.77 16.05
N LEU A 61 -3.33 5.85 15.26
CA LEU A 61 -2.02 6.04 14.65
C LEU A 61 -2.00 7.27 13.74
N GLU A 62 -3.00 7.44 12.87
CA GLU A 62 -3.12 8.60 11.99
C GLU A 62 -3.23 9.91 12.77
N MET A 63 -4.05 9.94 13.83
CA MET A 63 -4.18 11.12 14.70
C MET A 63 -2.84 11.51 15.33
N GLU A 64 -2.13 10.55 15.91
CA GLU A 64 -0.82 10.80 16.54
C GLU A 64 0.23 11.23 15.49
N PHE A 65 0.20 10.62 14.31
CA PHE A 65 1.08 11.00 13.21
C PHE A 65 0.84 12.45 12.75
N ILE A 66 -0.42 12.84 12.57
CA ILE A 66 -0.78 14.21 12.16
C ILE A 66 -0.40 15.23 13.24
N LYS A 67 -0.68 14.94 14.52
CA LYS A 67 -0.27 15.80 15.65
C LYS A 67 1.24 16.04 15.63
N ARG A 68 2.03 14.96 15.51
CA ARG A 68 3.49 15.03 15.44
C ARG A 68 3.94 15.84 14.23
N GLN A 69 3.40 15.58 13.04
CA GLN A 69 3.75 16.30 11.83
C GLN A 69 3.44 17.80 11.93
N ASN A 70 2.32 18.17 12.54
CA ASN A 70 1.96 19.58 12.73
C ASN A 70 2.93 20.30 13.67
N GLN A 71 3.38 19.63 14.73
CA GLN A 71 4.44 20.16 15.60
C GLN A 71 5.76 20.35 14.83
N PHE A 72 6.19 19.35 14.06
CA PHE A 72 7.41 19.44 13.26
C PHE A 72 7.34 20.53 12.18
N LYS A 73 6.21 20.65 11.47
CA LYS A 73 6.01 21.71 10.46
C LYS A 73 6.10 23.11 11.06
N SER A 74 5.59 23.31 12.29
CA SER A 74 5.73 24.57 13.01
C SER A 74 7.20 24.92 13.26
N LEU A 75 7.97 23.98 13.80
CA LEU A 75 9.40 24.17 14.05
C LEU A 75 10.22 24.40 12.77
N GLU A 76 9.94 23.64 11.70
CA GLU A 76 10.59 23.85 10.40
C GLU A 76 10.24 25.20 9.79
N SER A 77 9.00 25.68 9.98
CA SER A 77 8.61 27.00 9.51
C SER A 77 9.34 28.12 10.25
N GLN A 78 9.52 27.99 11.57
CA GLN A 78 10.31 28.92 12.39
C GLN A 78 11.78 28.94 11.97
N LYS A 79 12.43 27.76 11.86
CA LYS A 79 13.83 27.66 11.39
C LYS A 79 14.02 28.23 9.99
N ARG A 80 13.04 28.04 9.10
CA ARG A 80 13.10 28.59 7.75
C ARG A 80 13.01 30.11 7.77
N GLU A 81 12.22 30.69 8.66
CA GLU A 81 12.14 32.13 8.86
C GLU A 81 13.44 32.70 9.43
N GLU A 82 14.02 32.06 10.44
CA GLU A 82 15.34 32.42 11.00
C GLU A 82 16.43 32.43 9.92
N ARG A 83 16.44 31.45 9.01
CA ARG A 83 17.38 31.40 7.88
C ARG A 83 17.22 32.55 6.88
N LYS A 84 16.00 33.09 6.71
CA LYS A 84 15.77 34.25 5.83
C LYS A 84 16.25 35.55 6.43
N VAL A 85 16.21 35.68 7.76
CA VAL A 85 16.65 36.88 8.48
C VAL A 85 18.18 37.05 8.45
N VAL A 86 18.92 35.96 8.26
CA VAL A 86 20.39 35.95 8.21
C VAL A 86 20.94 36.18 6.78
N GLN A 87 20.10 36.16 5.75
CA GLN A 87 20.45 36.55 4.37
C GLN A 87 20.15 38.03 4.12
#